data_AF-A0A970MTZ1-F1
#
_entry.id   AF-A0A970MTZ1-F1
#
_cell.length_a   1.000
_cell.length_b   1.000
_cell.length_c   1.000
_cell.angle_alpha   90.00
_cell.angle_beta   90.00
_cell.angle_gamma   90.00
#
_symmetry.space_group_name_H-M   'P 1'
#
loop_
_entity.id
_entity.type
_entity.pdbx_description
1 polymer ?
#
loop_
_entity_poly.entity_id
_entity_poly.type
_entity_poly.pdbx_seq_one_letter_code
_entity_poly.pdbx_strand_id
1 'polypeptide(L)'
;MCKKVSVLVVLVAVAACFASTSLAAVSIPVDLKRDSEDAEFICVGETIPPHANDVRARQAAGSSEVTCRFRIDRVLKGDIEPGQTIELKYLYGQQHYSGYDLVMLKRSGDSFVYSRIECSVPVSEEAYSVYKKSGDVMANLRWEMINSLQSSSEWVVHSALAQAGILTKSDIEVYTKPKINDPDLRTQASALGVCIAAGMDGYVIPALEVVEKLCGSDNNEGSGVPTSLLNQLTKLQIKPAMMAPVAAKLDSKSAEVRRIASFMLRQSKVDAAVPYLKSALNDSDSEVRYNAVFGIAMIKGDPKHAPSMDKFTEDEQAYIGYWKSQL
;
A
#
# COMPACT_ATOMS: atom_id res chain seq x y z
N MET A 1 27.54 -21.06 32.52
CA MET A 1 26.81 -19.79 32.26
C MET A 1 27.28 -19.20 30.94
N CYS A 2 26.33 -18.66 30.17
CA CYS A 2 26.46 -17.85 28.96
C CYS A 2 27.02 -18.46 27.65
N LYS A 3 26.05 -18.73 26.77
CA LYS A 3 26.15 -18.80 25.29
C LYS A 3 26.60 -17.45 24.71
N LYS A 4 27.50 -17.49 23.74
CA LYS A 4 27.55 -16.53 22.61
C LYS A 4 27.98 -17.28 21.36
N VAL A 5 27.02 -17.63 20.52
CA VAL A 5 27.24 -18.12 19.16
C VAL A 5 26.54 -17.13 18.22
N SER A 6 27.37 -16.45 17.44
CA SER A 6 27.15 -15.99 16.06
C SER A 6 26.03 -15.00 15.73
N VAL A 7 26.35 -13.70 15.76
CA VAL A 7 25.62 -12.62 15.04
C VAL A 7 26.36 -12.21 13.74
N LEU A 8 27.52 -12.80 13.45
CA LEU A 8 28.42 -12.33 12.38
C LEU A 8 28.10 -12.86 10.97
N VAL A 9 27.09 -13.72 10.78
CA VAL A 9 26.79 -14.32 9.46
C VAL A 9 25.61 -13.64 8.73
N VAL A 10 24.86 -12.74 9.40
CA VAL A 10 23.71 -12.04 8.76
C VAL A 10 24.13 -10.71 8.10
N LEU A 11 25.33 -10.20 8.38
CA LEU A 11 25.79 -8.89 7.89
C LEU A 11 26.48 -8.90 6.51
N VAL A 12 26.75 -10.07 5.91
CA VAL A 12 27.52 -10.16 4.65
C VAL A 12 26.64 -10.40 3.41
N ALA A 13 25.37 -10.77 3.56
CA ALA A 13 24.48 -11.04 2.42
C ALA A 13 23.65 -9.82 1.94
N VAL A 14 23.74 -8.66 2.60
CA VAL A 14 23.04 -7.42 2.18
C VAL A 14 23.96 -6.50 1.35
N ALA A 15 25.24 -6.85 1.18
CA ALA A 15 26.26 -5.96 0.61
C ALA A 15 26.48 -6.08 -0.91
N ALA A 16 25.73 -6.91 -1.64
CA ALA A 16 26.05 -7.20 -3.06
C ALA A 16 25.11 -6.56 -4.11
N CYS A 17 24.32 -5.53 -3.76
CA CYS A 17 23.57 -4.72 -4.74
C CYS A 17 23.83 -3.21 -4.63
N PHE A 18 24.90 -2.78 -3.96
CA PHE A 18 25.29 -1.37 -3.91
C PHE A 18 26.21 -0.99 -5.08
N ALA A 19 25.61 -0.79 -6.25
CA ALA A 19 26.15 0.12 -7.25
C ALA A 19 24.97 0.93 -7.80
N SER A 20 25.04 2.26 -7.66
CA SER A 20 24.06 3.28 -8.05
C SER A 20 22.77 3.41 -7.23
N THR A 21 22.86 3.49 -5.90
CA THR A 21 21.79 4.08 -5.10
C THR A 21 22.22 5.47 -4.64
N SER A 22 21.53 6.51 -5.11
CA SER A 22 21.47 7.75 -4.33
C SER A 22 21.04 7.37 -2.91
N LEU A 23 21.55 8.07 -1.89
CA LEU A 23 20.98 7.95 -0.56
C LEU A 23 19.50 8.36 -0.67
N ALA A 24 18.62 7.40 -0.87
CA ALA A 24 17.20 7.58 -0.62
C ALA A 24 17.13 7.91 0.87
N ALA A 25 16.72 9.14 1.18
CA ALA A 25 16.36 9.50 2.54
C ALA A 25 15.45 8.39 3.07
N VAL A 26 15.84 7.76 4.18
CA VAL A 26 15.03 6.75 4.83
C VAL A 26 13.82 7.50 5.38
N SER A 27 12.77 7.62 4.57
CA SER A 27 11.51 8.23 5.00
C SER A 27 11.00 7.41 6.16
N ILE A 28 11.04 7.98 7.36
CA ILE A 28 10.42 7.34 8.51
C ILE A 28 8.92 7.39 8.25
N PRO A 29 8.20 6.25 8.15
CA PRO A 29 6.79 6.27 7.85
C PRO A 29 6.07 7.14 8.89
N VAL A 30 5.22 8.04 8.40
CA VAL A 30 4.37 8.89 9.23
C VAL A 30 3.44 7.98 10.03
N ASP A 31 3.44 8.14 11.35
CA ASP A 31 2.47 7.49 12.24
C ASP A 31 1.47 8.57 12.61
N LEU A 32 0.39 8.68 11.85
CA LEU A 32 -0.56 9.78 12.00
C LEU A 32 -1.15 9.87 13.41
N LYS A 33 -1.21 8.76 14.18
CA LYS A 33 -1.67 8.82 15.57
C LYS A 33 -0.61 9.48 16.46
N ARG A 34 0.59 8.90 16.54
CA ARG A 34 1.66 9.45 17.40
C ARG A 34 2.04 10.87 16.98
N ASP A 35 2.18 11.10 15.68
CA ASP A 35 2.70 12.36 15.16
C ASP A 35 1.67 13.49 15.29
N SER A 36 0.36 13.17 15.24
CA SER A 36 -0.68 14.16 15.51
C SER A 36 -0.79 14.56 16.97
N GLU A 37 -0.42 13.68 17.90
CA GLU A 37 -0.33 14.00 19.32
C GLU A 37 0.83 15.00 19.57
N ASP A 38 1.99 14.76 18.96
CA ASP A 38 3.19 15.60 19.08
C ASP A 38 3.08 16.96 18.35
N ALA A 39 2.33 17.03 17.25
CA ALA A 39 2.16 18.25 16.48
C ALA A 39 1.37 19.32 17.24
N GLU A 40 1.80 20.58 17.22
CA GLU A 40 0.99 21.70 17.72
C GLU A 40 -0.08 22.08 16.69
N PHE A 41 0.27 21.97 15.41
CA PHE A 41 -0.59 22.29 14.29
C PHE A 41 -0.64 21.15 13.30
N ILE A 42 -1.80 20.94 12.72
CA ILE A 42 -1.98 20.01 11.60
C ILE A 42 -2.74 20.76 10.54
N CYS A 43 -2.12 20.93 9.39
CA CYS A 43 -2.62 21.75 8.30
C CYS A 43 -2.69 20.92 7.03
N VAL A 44 -3.66 21.24 6.19
CA VAL A 44 -3.72 20.75 4.82
C VAL A 44 -3.68 21.93 3.88
N GLY A 45 -2.91 21.81 2.82
CA GLY A 45 -2.63 22.94 1.95
C GLY A 45 -1.79 22.57 0.76
N GLU A 46 -1.58 23.56 -0.10
CA GLU A 46 -0.82 23.41 -1.33
C GLU A 46 0.65 23.78 -1.11
N THR A 47 1.55 22.85 -1.40
CA THR A 47 2.98 23.09 -1.45
C THR A 47 3.33 23.73 -2.79
N ILE A 48 3.84 24.96 -2.75
CA ILE A 48 4.30 25.75 -3.89
C ILE A 48 5.83 25.66 -3.94
N PRO A 49 6.40 24.96 -4.93
CA PRO A 49 7.85 24.80 -5.03
C PRO A 49 8.54 26.14 -5.32
N PRO A 50 9.80 26.34 -4.90
CA PRO A 50 10.57 27.51 -5.28
C PRO A 50 10.93 27.48 -6.76
N HIS A 51 11.34 28.64 -7.29
CA HIS A 51 11.72 28.75 -8.69
C HIS A 51 12.93 27.85 -9.01
N ALA A 52 12.93 27.20 -10.19
CA ALA A 52 13.94 26.21 -10.56
C ALA A 52 15.39 26.76 -10.52
N ASN A 53 15.56 28.05 -10.79
CA ASN A 53 16.86 28.72 -10.71
C ASN A 53 17.38 28.84 -9.27
N ASP A 54 16.48 29.05 -8.29
CA ASP A 54 16.85 29.14 -6.87
C ASP A 54 17.28 27.77 -6.34
N VAL A 55 16.61 26.72 -6.80
CA VAL A 55 16.96 25.33 -6.49
C VAL A 55 18.37 25.01 -6.97
N ARG A 56 18.70 25.32 -8.23
CA ARG A 56 20.02 25.07 -8.82
C ARG A 56 21.12 25.86 -8.12
N ALA A 57 20.87 27.12 -7.79
CA ALA A 57 21.82 27.97 -7.08
C ALA A 57 22.11 27.43 -5.66
N ARG A 58 21.09 26.97 -4.93
CA ARG A 58 21.24 26.39 -3.59
C ARG A 58 21.93 25.03 -3.59
N GLN A 59 21.66 24.17 -4.58
CA GLN A 59 22.39 22.91 -4.76
C GLN A 59 23.87 23.16 -5.07
N ALA A 60 24.18 24.12 -5.94
CA ALA A 60 25.55 24.52 -6.23
C ALA A 60 26.29 25.09 -5.01
N ALA A 61 25.54 25.69 -4.07
CA ALA A 61 26.05 26.15 -2.78
C ALA A 61 26.16 25.06 -1.70
N GLY A 62 25.87 23.79 -2.04
CA GLY A 62 25.96 22.65 -1.12
C GLY A 62 24.81 22.54 -0.13
N SER A 63 23.69 23.24 -0.33
CA SER A 63 22.50 23.10 0.52
C SER A 63 21.87 21.72 0.33
N SER A 64 21.54 21.05 1.43
CA SER A 64 20.71 19.84 1.44
C SER A 64 19.21 20.14 1.56
N GLU A 65 18.82 21.42 1.68
CA GLU A 65 17.45 21.87 1.90
C GLU A 65 16.92 22.76 0.76
N VAL A 66 15.63 22.58 0.47
CA VAL A 66 14.80 23.42 -0.39
C VAL A 66 13.71 24.09 0.45
N THR A 67 13.55 25.41 0.31
CA THR A 67 12.47 26.14 0.99
C THR A 67 11.31 26.29 0.03
N CYS A 68 10.16 25.73 0.38
CA CYS A 68 8.91 25.86 -0.35
C CYS A 68 7.96 26.80 0.40
N ARG A 69 7.03 27.41 -0.32
CA ARG A 69 5.89 28.08 0.31
C ARG A 69 4.76 27.07 0.46
N PHE A 70 4.04 27.11 1.57
CA PHE A 70 2.91 26.24 1.83
C PHE A 70 1.69 27.10 2.14
N ARG A 71 0.69 27.07 1.26
CA ARG A 71 -0.58 27.80 1.47
C ARG A 71 -1.51 26.90 2.26
N ILE A 72 -1.87 27.32 3.47
CA ILE A 72 -2.71 26.56 4.38
C ILE A 72 -4.17 26.79 3.99
N ASP A 73 -4.88 25.74 3.58
CA ASP A 73 -6.28 25.86 3.19
C ASP A 73 -7.22 25.23 4.24
N ARG A 74 -6.75 24.23 4.99
CA ARG A 74 -7.49 23.61 6.11
C ARG A 74 -6.61 23.47 7.34
N VAL A 75 -7.20 23.61 8.52
CA VAL A 75 -6.52 23.41 9.81
C VAL A 75 -7.25 22.35 10.61
N LEU A 76 -6.62 21.18 10.75
CA LEU A 76 -7.14 20.02 11.47
C LEU A 76 -6.85 20.10 12.98
N LYS A 77 -5.76 20.76 13.38
CA LYS A 77 -5.33 21.01 14.78
C LYS A 77 -4.62 22.36 14.88
N GLY A 78 -4.77 23.04 16.01
CA GLY A 78 -4.13 24.34 16.29
C GLY A 78 -4.96 25.54 15.84
N ASP A 79 -4.39 26.73 16.00
CA ASP A 79 -5.02 28.05 15.84
C ASP A 79 -4.45 28.88 14.67
N ILE A 80 -3.87 28.23 13.67
CA ILE A 80 -3.48 28.91 12.43
C ILE A 80 -4.72 29.33 11.63
N GLU A 81 -4.68 30.52 11.03
CA GLU A 81 -5.72 31.01 10.15
C GLU A 81 -5.60 30.36 8.75
N PRO A 82 -6.69 29.76 8.22
CA PRO A 82 -6.73 29.36 6.81
C PRO A 82 -6.46 30.55 5.87
N GLY A 83 -5.80 30.29 4.75
CA GLY A 83 -5.31 31.27 3.78
C GLY A 83 -3.88 31.77 4.05
N GLN A 84 -3.33 31.54 5.25
CA GLN A 84 -1.96 31.91 5.56
C GLN A 84 -0.96 31.10 4.72
N THR A 85 0.09 31.75 4.23
CA THR A 85 1.23 31.09 3.59
C THR A 85 2.41 31.07 4.55
N ILE A 86 3.02 29.90 4.73
CA ILE A 86 4.22 29.71 5.55
C ILE A 86 5.38 29.20 4.69
N GLU A 87 6.61 29.33 5.17
CA GLU A 87 7.76 28.70 4.55
C GLU A 87 8.06 27.37 5.23
N LEU A 88 8.18 26.31 4.43
CA LEU A 88 8.55 24.97 4.89
C LEU A 88 9.86 24.55 4.22
N LYS A 89 10.75 23.97 5.02
CA LYS A 89 12.03 23.45 4.54
C LYS A 89 11.93 21.95 4.32
N TYR A 90 12.20 21.51 3.10
CA TYR A 90 12.27 20.11 2.77
C TYR A 90 13.71 19.71 2.42
N LEU A 91 14.08 18.45 2.63
CA LEU A 91 15.38 17.92 2.23
C LEU A 91 15.38 17.55 0.74
N TYR A 92 16.50 17.72 0.03
CA TYR A 92 16.63 17.26 -1.37
C TYR A 92 16.52 15.73 -1.48
N GLY A 93 15.77 15.24 -2.48
CA GLY A 93 15.51 13.81 -2.72
C GLY A 93 14.16 13.30 -2.21
N GLN A 94 13.34 14.17 -1.61
CA GLN A 94 11.94 13.89 -1.32
C GLN A 94 11.14 13.89 -2.62
N GLN A 95 10.23 12.93 -2.76
CA GLN A 95 9.56 12.69 -4.04
C GLN A 95 8.38 13.63 -4.33
N HIS A 96 8.01 14.53 -3.40
CA HIS A 96 6.90 15.47 -3.57
C HIS A 96 7.20 16.81 -2.87
N TYR A 97 7.44 17.87 -3.65
CA TYR A 97 7.44 19.26 -3.18
C TYR A 97 6.34 20.09 -3.85
N SER A 98 5.29 19.43 -4.34
CA SER A 98 4.21 20.03 -5.11
C SER A 98 2.93 19.24 -4.92
N GLY A 99 1.81 19.96 -4.82
CA GLY A 99 0.48 19.37 -4.62
C GLY A 99 -0.04 19.61 -3.21
N TYR A 100 -1.14 18.94 -2.86
CA TYR A 100 -1.75 19.06 -1.55
C TYR A 100 -1.14 18.08 -0.56
N ASP A 101 -0.67 18.62 0.56
CA ASP A 101 -0.08 17.86 1.64
C ASP A 101 -0.79 18.17 2.96
N LEU A 102 -0.95 17.13 3.78
CA LEU A 102 -1.16 17.24 5.20
C LEU A 102 0.21 17.34 5.87
N VAL A 103 0.45 18.45 6.57
CA VAL A 103 1.69 18.72 7.29
C VAL A 103 1.45 18.84 8.78
N MET A 104 2.40 18.35 9.57
CA MET A 104 2.37 18.42 11.03
C MET A 104 3.48 19.33 11.52
N LEU A 105 3.13 20.35 12.30
CA LEU A 105 4.02 21.46 12.59
C LEU A 105 4.10 21.77 14.09
N LYS A 106 5.21 22.42 14.47
CA LYS A 106 5.43 23.09 15.76
C LYS A 106 5.82 24.54 15.53
N ARG A 107 5.47 25.40 16.49
CA ARG A 107 5.90 26.80 16.48
C ARG A 107 7.37 26.90 16.85
N SER A 108 8.12 27.71 16.11
CA SER A 108 9.52 28.01 16.37
C SER A 108 9.75 29.50 16.21
N GLY A 109 9.57 30.24 17.31
CA GLY A 109 9.52 31.71 17.29
C GLY A 109 8.34 32.19 16.44
N ASP A 110 8.62 33.06 15.47
CA ASP A 110 7.62 33.58 14.53
C ASP A 110 7.43 32.68 13.29
N SER A 111 8.08 31.52 13.25
CA SER A 111 8.06 30.57 12.14
C SER A 111 7.48 29.21 12.54
N PHE A 112 7.31 28.35 11.54
CA PHE A 112 6.85 26.98 11.72
C PHE A 112 7.92 26.00 11.24
N VAL A 113 8.05 24.90 11.95
CA VAL A 113 8.91 23.76 11.57
C VAL A 113 8.08 22.49 11.64
N TYR A 114 8.49 21.47 10.88
CA TYR A 114 7.87 20.15 11.03
C TYR A 114 8.00 19.64 12.46
N SER A 115 6.92 19.06 13.00
CA SER A 115 6.93 18.49 14.36
C SER A 115 7.97 17.36 14.47
N ARG A 116 8.16 16.65 13.37
CA ARG A 116 9.16 15.61 13.18
C ARG A 116 9.71 15.68 11.76
N ILE A 117 10.97 15.27 11.57
CA ILE A 117 11.55 15.12 10.24
C ILE A 117 10.58 14.31 9.36
N GLU A 118 10.22 14.85 8.19
CA GLU A 118 9.47 14.15 7.12
C GLU A 118 7.98 13.84 7.40
N CYS A 119 7.27 14.64 8.21
CA CYS A 119 5.83 14.47 8.45
C CYS A 119 4.93 15.22 7.45
N SER A 120 5.04 14.87 6.17
CA SER A 120 4.07 15.27 5.13
C SER A 120 3.35 14.04 4.55
N VAL A 121 2.03 14.12 4.44
CA VAL A 121 1.21 13.07 3.83
C VAL A 121 0.48 13.67 2.62
N PRO A 122 0.69 13.14 1.40
CA PRO A 122 -0.07 13.55 0.22
C PRO A 122 -1.57 13.33 0.42
N VAL A 123 -2.38 14.33 0.08
CA VAL A 123 -3.84 14.32 0.25
C VAL A 123 -4.54 14.97 -0.93
N SER A 124 -5.84 14.74 -1.08
CA SER A 124 -6.62 15.33 -2.17
C SER A 124 -6.90 16.82 -1.95
N GLU A 125 -6.92 17.60 -3.03
CA GLU A 125 -7.36 19.00 -3.01
C GLU A 125 -8.89 19.13 -2.77
N GLU A 126 -9.66 18.12 -3.19
CA GLU A 126 -11.13 18.17 -3.29
C GLU A 126 -11.87 18.19 -1.93
N ALA A 127 -11.18 18.07 -0.80
CA ALA A 127 -11.78 17.82 0.51
C ALA A 127 -12.49 19.04 1.19
N TYR A 128 -12.69 20.16 0.50
CA TYR A 128 -13.16 21.40 1.14
C TYR A 128 -14.69 21.49 1.34
N SER A 129 -15.51 20.84 0.51
CA SER A 129 -16.96 21.14 0.46
C SER A 129 -17.78 20.63 1.65
N VAL A 130 -17.25 19.67 2.44
CA VAL A 130 -18.00 18.99 3.52
C VAL A 130 -17.22 18.91 4.85
N TYR A 131 -15.97 19.38 4.90
CA TYR A 131 -15.18 19.32 6.14
C TYR A 131 -15.63 20.36 7.17
N LYS A 132 -16.12 19.89 8.32
CA LYS A 132 -16.32 20.72 9.51
C LYS A 132 -15.34 20.28 10.60
N LYS A 133 -14.36 21.13 10.91
CA LYS A 133 -13.40 20.92 12.00
C LYS A 133 -14.16 20.54 13.27
N SER A 134 -13.89 19.34 13.78
CA SER A 134 -14.36 18.89 15.08
C SER A 134 -13.31 19.19 16.16
N GLY A 135 -13.71 19.12 17.43
CA GLY A 135 -12.76 19.16 18.55
C GLY A 135 -11.89 17.91 18.66
N ASP A 136 -12.23 16.84 17.93
CA ASP A 136 -11.46 15.59 17.89
C ASP A 136 -10.50 15.60 16.69
N VAL A 137 -9.21 15.73 16.99
CA VAL A 137 -8.14 15.73 15.99
C VAL A 137 -8.11 14.44 15.19
N MET A 138 -8.34 13.29 15.83
CA MET A 138 -8.32 12.01 15.13
C MET A 138 -9.52 11.89 14.20
N ALA A 139 -10.70 12.37 14.59
CA ALA A 139 -11.85 12.43 13.68
C ALA A 139 -11.56 13.28 12.43
N ASN A 140 -10.88 14.43 12.61
CA ASN A 140 -10.48 15.30 11.51
C ASN A 140 -9.46 14.61 10.57
N LEU A 141 -8.48 13.90 11.14
CA LEU A 141 -7.48 13.15 10.36
C LEU A 141 -8.10 11.99 9.57
N ARG A 142 -9.00 11.24 10.21
CA ARG A 142 -9.72 10.15 9.53
C ARG A 142 -10.45 10.70 8.32
N TRP A 143 -11.21 11.78 8.50
CA TRP A 143 -11.94 12.45 7.42
C TRP A 143 -11.04 12.82 6.24
N GLU A 144 -9.87 13.41 6.50
CA GLU A 144 -8.92 13.79 5.45
C GLU A 144 -8.38 12.58 4.68
N MET A 145 -8.03 11.49 5.38
CA MET A 145 -7.59 10.25 4.73
C MET A 145 -8.67 9.64 3.86
N ILE A 146 -9.93 9.70 4.31
CA ILE A 146 -11.05 9.14 3.56
C ILE A 146 -11.32 9.89 2.27
N ASN A 147 -11.32 11.23 2.32
CA ASN A 147 -11.50 12.02 1.11
C ASN A 147 -10.34 11.80 0.13
N SER A 148 -9.14 11.61 0.65
CA SER A 148 -7.95 11.30 -0.16
C SER A 148 -8.08 9.99 -0.95
N LEU A 149 -8.89 9.03 -0.48
CA LEU A 149 -9.17 7.79 -1.22
C LEU A 149 -10.04 7.99 -2.47
N GLN A 150 -10.71 9.14 -2.59
CA GLN A 150 -11.47 9.49 -3.80
C GLN A 150 -10.59 10.11 -4.88
N SER A 151 -9.33 10.43 -4.55
CA SER A 151 -8.39 11.01 -5.51
C SER A 151 -8.17 10.05 -6.68
N SER A 152 -8.11 10.60 -7.88
CA SER A 152 -7.63 9.89 -9.07
C SER A 152 -6.12 9.64 -9.05
N SER A 153 -5.38 10.29 -8.14
CA SER A 153 -3.93 10.11 -7.99
C SER A 153 -3.61 8.82 -7.23
N GLU A 154 -2.98 7.88 -7.93
CA GLU A 154 -2.53 6.60 -7.34
C GLU A 154 -1.62 6.81 -6.12
N TRP A 155 -0.80 7.86 -6.13
CA TRP A 155 0.09 8.18 -5.02
C TRP A 155 -0.65 8.66 -3.77
N VAL A 156 -1.67 9.51 -3.94
CA VAL A 156 -2.54 9.97 -2.84
C VAL A 156 -3.33 8.80 -2.27
N VAL A 157 -3.91 7.96 -3.14
CA VAL A 157 -4.64 6.76 -2.71
C VAL A 157 -3.72 5.80 -1.98
N HIS A 158 -2.51 5.55 -2.48
CA HIS A 158 -1.52 4.69 -1.81
C HIS A 158 -1.11 5.24 -0.44
N SER A 159 -0.90 6.55 -0.32
CA SER A 159 -0.57 7.21 0.94
C SER A 159 -1.71 7.09 1.95
N ALA A 160 -2.94 7.37 1.53
CA ALA A 160 -4.13 7.20 2.36
C ALA A 160 -4.34 5.74 2.81
N LEU A 161 -4.13 4.77 1.90
CA LEU A 161 -4.17 3.34 2.20
C LEU A 161 -3.09 2.90 3.18
N ALA A 162 -1.86 3.39 3.03
CA ALA A 162 -0.76 3.10 3.95
C ALA A 162 -1.07 3.58 5.38
N GLN A 163 -1.86 4.66 5.48
CA GLN A 163 -2.33 5.21 6.74
C GLN A 163 -3.66 4.61 7.22
N ALA A 164 -4.31 3.72 6.46
CA ALA A 164 -5.63 3.17 6.80
C ALA A 164 -5.66 2.46 8.16
N GLY A 165 -4.51 2.04 8.70
CA GLY A 165 -4.39 1.50 10.05
C GLY A 165 -4.81 2.46 11.19
N ILE A 166 -4.97 3.76 10.91
CA ILE A 166 -5.51 4.73 11.88
C ILE A 166 -7.04 4.79 11.89
N LEU A 167 -7.69 4.24 10.87
CA LEU A 167 -9.14 4.17 10.76
C LEU A 167 -9.63 2.97 11.58
N THR A 168 -10.68 3.13 12.38
CA THR A 168 -11.33 1.96 12.97
C THR A 168 -12.07 1.19 11.88
N LYS A 169 -12.32 -0.12 12.07
CA LYS A 169 -13.13 -0.90 11.12
C LYS A 169 -14.52 -0.29 10.92
N SER A 170 -15.11 0.25 11.99
CA SER A 170 -16.39 0.98 11.91
C SER A 170 -16.30 2.26 11.09
N ASP A 171 -15.20 3.03 11.23
CA ASP A 171 -14.99 4.19 10.37
C ASP A 171 -14.93 3.72 8.91
N ILE A 172 -14.05 2.76 8.60
CA ILE A 172 -13.90 2.23 7.25
C ILE A 172 -15.23 1.79 6.66
N GLU A 173 -16.03 1.00 7.38
CA GLU A 173 -17.34 0.56 6.90
C GLU A 173 -18.28 1.71 6.56
N VAL A 174 -18.36 2.74 7.40
CA VAL A 174 -19.22 3.91 7.13
C VAL A 174 -18.85 4.56 5.80
N TYR A 175 -17.56 4.62 5.47
CA TYR A 175 -17.06 5.33 4.29
C TYR A 175 -16.98 4.48 3.03
N THR A 176 -16.56 3.21 3.14
CA THR A 176 -16.41 2.33 1.99
C THR A 176 -17.73 1.75 1.54
N LYS A 177 -18.72 1.57 2.43
CA LYS A 177 -20.02 0.98 2.09
C LYS A 177 -20.75 1.63 0.89
N PRO A 178 -20.86 2.98 0.77
CA PRO A 178 -21.42 3.57 -0.43
C PRO A 178 -20.52 3.36 -1.67
N LYS A 179 -19.19 3.31 -1.48
CA LYS A 179 -18.21 3.23 -2.57
C LYS A 179 -17.96 1.83 -3.11
N ILE A 180 -18.18 0.80 -2.31
CA ILE A 180 -18.15 -0.60 -2.74
C ILE A 180 -19.24 -0.90 -3.78
N ASN A 181 -20.31 -0.10 -3.80
CA ASN A 181 -21.40 -0.21 -4.78
C ASN A 181 -21.42 0.95 -5.79
N ASP A 182 -20.32 1.72 -5.91
CA ASP A 182 -20.22 2.84 -6.85
C ASP A 182 -20.29 2.32 -8.29
N PRO A 183 -20.99 2.99 -9.23
CA PRO A 183 -21.00 2.57 -10.63
C PRO A 183 -19.60 2.44 -11.27
N ASP A 184 -18.62 3.21 -10.77
CA ASP A 184 -17.23 3.11 -11.22
C ASP A 184 -16.46 1.98 -10.53
N LEU A 185 -16.00 1.01 -11.32
CA LEU A 185 -15.26 -0.17 -10.82
C LEU A 185 -13.92 0.20 -10.19
N ARG A 186 -13.27 1.29 -10.61
CA ARG A 186 -12.02 1.75 -9.99
C ARG A 186 -12.27 2.27 -8.58
N THR A 187 -13.35 3.02 -8.39
CA THR A 187 -13.82 3.47 -7.08
C THR A 187 -14.17 2.28 -6.17
N GLN A 188 -14.85 1.25 -6.69
CA GLN A 188 -15.10 0.02 -5.94
C GLN A 188 -13.78 -0.65 -5.51
N ALA A 189 -12.84 -0.79 -6.44
CA ALA A 189 -11.54 -1.43 -6.19
C ALA A 189 -10.73 -0.70 -5.12
N SER A 190 -10.69 0.64 -5.17
CA SER A 190 -10.04 1.46 -4.13
C SER A 190 -10.68 1.24 -2.77
N ALA A 191 -12.02 1.31 -2.68
CA ALA A 191 -12.75 1.10 -1.43
C ALA A 191 -12.51 -0.30 -0.83
N LEU A 192 -12.49 -1.33 -1.66
CA LEU A 192 -12.20 -2.71 -1.25
C LEU A 192 -10.74 -2.88 -0.81
N GLY A 193 -9.81 -2.19 -1.47
CA GLY A 193 -8.41 -2.15 -1.06
C GLY A 193 -8.24 -1.61 0.37
N VAL A 194 -9.01 -0.59 0.75
CA VAL A 194 -9.02 -0.04 2.13
C VAL A 194 -9.50 -1.07 3.14
N CYS A 195 -10.60 -1.76 2.83
CA CYS A 195 -11.15 -2.80 3.70
C CYS A 195 -10.13 -3.94 3.91
N ILE A 196 -9.46 -4.38 2.83
CA ILE A 196 -8.45 -5.43 2.91
C ILE A 196 -7.24 -4.96 3.73
N ALA A 197 -6.74 -3.74 3.49
CA ALA A 197 -5.62 -3.15 4.24
C ALA A 197 -5.91 -3.10 5.75
N ALA A 198 -7.18 -2.94 6.14
CA ALA A 198 -7.61 -2.95 7.54
C ALA A 198 -7.93 -4.35 8.11
N GLY A 199 -7.62 -5.42 7.37
CA GLY A 199 -7.83 -6.80 7.81
C GLY A 199 -9.31 -7.17 7.93
N MET A 200 -10.13 -6.65 7.01
CA MET A 200 -11.55 -6.99 6.89
C MET A 200 -11.74 -8.08 5.82
N ASP A 201 -11.43 -9.32 6.19
CA ASP A 201 -11.37 -10.46 5.26
C ASP A 201 -12.67 -10.72 4.47
N GLY A 202 -13.83 -10.30 5.01
CA GLY A 202 -15.13 -10.42 4.34
C GLY A 202 -15.20 -9.70 2.99
N TYR A 203 -14.27 -8.77 2.71
CA TYR A 203 -14.21 -8.02 1.46
C TYR A 203 -13.26 -8.62 0.40
N VAL A 204 -12.56 -9.71 0.71
CA VAL A 204 -11.68 -10.39 -0.24
C VAL A 204 -12.45 -10.92 -1.44
N ILE A 205 -13.60 -11.57 -1.22
CA ILE A 205 -14.41 -12.13 -2.31
C ILE A 205 -15.02 -11.03 -3.18
N PRO A 206 -15.66 -9.98 -2.62
CA PRO A 206 -16.05 -8.81 -3.41
C PRO A 206 -14.90 -8.18 -4.20
N ALA A 207 -13.70 -8.10 -3.63
CA ALA A 207 -12.53 -7.58 -4.34
C ALA A 207 -12.16 -8.43 -5.57
N LEU A 208 -12.15 -9.75 -5.42
CA LEU A 208 -11.89 -10.65 -6.55
C LEU A 208 -12.96 -10.56 -7.64
N GLU A 209 -14.21 -10.27 -7.28
CA GLU A 209 -15.30 -10.04 -8.25
C GLU A 209 -15.13 -8.72 -9.01
N VAL A 210 -14.66 -7.67 -8.33
CA VAL A 210 -14.32 -6.40 -9.00
C VAL A 210 -13.11 -6.57 -9.92
N VAL A 211 -12.09 -7.33 -9.49
CA VAL A 211 -10.97 -7.71 -10.35
C VAL A 211 -11.48 -8.44 -11.60
N GLU A 212 -12.38 -9.42 -11.44
CA GLU A 212 -12.96 -10.14 -12.58
C GLU A 212 -13.64 -9.20 -13.58
N LYS A 213 -14.44 -8.25 -13.09
CA LYS A 213 -15.14 -7.26 -13.92
C LYS A 213 -14.17 -6.33 -14.65
N LEU A 214 -13.13 -5.86 -13.96
CA LEU A 214 -12.10 -4.98 -14.53
C LEU A 214 -11.26 -5.70 -15.60
N CYS A 215 -10.95 -6.98 -15.39
CA CYS A 215 -10.25 -7.78 -16.40
C CYS A 215 -11.14 -8.15 -17.60
N GLY A 216 -12.45 -8.27 -17.40
CA GLY A 216 -13.42 -8.56 -18.46
C GLY A 216 -13.79 -7.36 -19.33
N SER A 217 -13.42 -6.13 -18.91
CA SER A 217 -13.91 -4.90 -19.56
C SER A 217 -13.10 -4.40 -20.75
N ASP A 218 -11.89 -4.89 -21.03
CA ASP A 218 -11.16 -4.56 -22.28
C ASP A 218 -10.03 -5.55 -22.57
N ASN A 219 -9.90 -5.99 -23.83
CA ASN A 219 -8.82 -6.83 -24.37
C ASN A 219 -7.46 -6.08 -24.49
N ASN A 220 -7.19 -5.07 -23.65
CA ASN A 220 -5.92 -4.34 -23.68
C ASN A 220 -5.01 -4.76 -22.53
N GLU A 221 -3.76 -5.07 -22.89
CA GLU A 221 -2.68 -5.38 -21.98
C GLU A 221 -2.45 -4.22 -21.00
N GLY A 222 -2.86 -4.44 -19.75
CA GLY A 222 -2.88 -3.47 -18.67
C GLY A 222 -4.17 -3.65 -17.89
N SER A 223 -4.15 -4.48 -16.84
CA SER A 223 -5.31 -5.16 -16.23
C SER A 223 -6.50 -4.29 -15.80
N GLY A 224 -6.43 -2.96 -15.88
CA GLY A 224 -7.45 -2.02 -15.40
C GLY A 224 -7.61 -2.02 -13.87
N VAL A 225 -7.13 -3.08 -13.21
CA VAL A 225 -7.11 -3.26 -11.77
C VAL A 225 -6.11 -2.29 -11.15
N PRO A 226 -6.54 -1.47 -10.18
CA PRO A 226 -5.62 -0.63 -9.43
C PRO A 226 -4.48 -1.46 -8.79
N THR A 227 -3.23 -1.06 -9.01
CA THR A 227 -2.03 -1.69 -8.42
C THR A 227 -2.14 -1.76 -6.90
N SER A 228 -2.77 -0.74 -6.30
CA SER A 228 -3.04 -0.68 -4.86
C SER A 228 -3.87 -1.88 -4.38
N LEU A 229 -4.93 -2.25 -5.09
CA LEU A 229 -5.76 -3.41 -4.73
C LEU A 229 -4.97 -4.72 -4.88
N LEU A 230 -4.25 -4.88 -6.00
CA LEU A 230 -3.41 -6.06 -6.23
C LEU A 230 -2.35 -6.22 -5.12
N ASN A 231 -1.70 -5.12 -4.73
CA ASN A 231 -0.73 -5.10 -3.63
C ASN A 231 -1.35 -5.49 -2.29
N GLN A 232 -2.59 -5.08 -2.00
CA GLN A 232 -3.27 -5.50 -0.77
C GLN A 232 -3.64 -6.99 -0.79
N LEU A 233 -4.17 -7.49 -1.91
CA LEU A 233 -4.52 -8.89 -2.07
C LEU A 233 -3.29 -9.82 -1.97
N THR A 234 -2.17 -9.42 -2.58
CA THR A 234 -0.93 -10.21 -2.59
C THR A 234 -0.15 -10.16 -1.27
N LYS A 235 -0.36 -9.16 -0.42
CA LYS A 235 0.22 -9.11 0.94
C LYS A 235 -0.62 -9.84 1.98
N LEU A 236 -1.87 -10.17 1.65
CA LEU A 236 -2.81 -10.76 2.60
C LEU A 236 -2.47 -12.22 2.90
N GLN A 237 -2.36 -12.55 4.18
CA GLN A 237 -2.37 -13.94 4.65
C GLN A 237 -3.82 -14.33 5.01
N ILE A 238 -4.46 -15.10 4.13
CA ILE A 238 -5.86 -15.49 4.34
C ILE A 238 -6.02 -16.41 5.56
N LYS A 239 -7.06 -16.16 6.36
CA LYS A 239 -7.42 -17.02 7.49
C LYS A 239 -8.03 -18.34 7.00
N PRO A 240 -7.99 -19.42 7.81
CA PRO A 240 -8.59 -20.71 7.43
C PRO A 240 -10.04 -20.62 6.93
N ALA A 241 -10.87 -19.77 7.55
CA ALA A 241 -12.26 -19.56 7.12
C ALA A 241 -12.42 -19.02 5.69
N MET A 242 -11.40 -18.36 5.14
CA MET A 242 -11.40 -17.81 3.78
C MET A 242 -10.88 -18.78 2.74
N MET A 243 -10.35 -19.94 3.11
CA MET A 243 -9.76 -20.88 2.16
C MET A 243 -10.77 -21.42 1.16
N ALA A 244 -11.90 -21.93 1.63
CA ALA A 244 -12.93 -22.46 0.73
C ALA A 244 -13.52 -21.37 -0.19
N PRO A 245 -13.89 -20.17 0.30
CA PRO A 245 -14.33 -19.07 -0.57
C PRO A 245 -13.28 -18.65 -1.61
N VAL A 246 -12.00 -18.56 -1.23
CA VAL A 246 -10.92 -18.21 -2.16
C VAL A 246 -10.66 -19.35 -3.15
N ALA A 247 -10.70 -20.61 -2.70
CA ALA A 247 -10.53 -21.77 -3.58
C ALA A 247 -11.63 -21.87 -4.64
N ALA A 248 -12.86 -21.47 -4.33
CA ALA A 248 -13.94 -21.41 -5.33
C ALA A 248 -13.63 -20.42 -6.47
N LYS A 249 -12.74 -19.45 -6.27
CA LYS A 249 -12.28 -18.52 -7.31
C LYS A 249 -11.24 -19.12 -8.25
N LEU A 250 -10.72 -20.32 -7.97
CA LEU A 250 -9.96 -21.11 -8.96
C LEU A 250 -10.81 -21.56 -10.16
N ASP A 251 -12.14 -21.49 -10.07
CA ASP A 251 -13.03 -21.79 -11.21
C ASP A 251 -13.40 -20.52 -12.02
N SER A 252 -12.83 -19.35 -11.69
CA SER A 252 -13.11 -18.10 -12.39
C SER A 252 -12.68 -18.17 -13.85
N LYS A 253 -13.44 -17.51 -14.74
CA LYS A 253 -13.06 -17.36 -16.15
C LYS A 253 -11.84 -16.45 -16.32
N SER A 254 -11.64 -15.50 -15.40
CA SER A 254 -10.48 -14.61 -15.41
C SER A 254 -9.23 -15.32 -14.90
N ALA A 255 -8.21 -15.43 -15.76
CA ALA A 255 -6.91 -15.98 -15.38
C ALA A 255 -6.28 -15.18 -14.22
N GLU A 256 -6.44 -13.86 -14.20
CA GLU A 256 -5.93 -12.99 -13.14
C GLU A 256 -6.56 -13.36 -11.78
N VAL A 257 -7.86 -13.60 -11.73
CA VAL A 257 -8.55 -14.03 -10.50
C VAL A 257 -8.04 -15.38 -10.03
N ARG A 258 -7.85 -16.34 -10.95
CA ARG A 258 -7.30 -17.67 -10.61
C ARG A 258 -5.85 -17.57 -10.09
N ARG A 259 -5.03 -16.69 -10.69
CA ARG A 259 -3.65 -16.40 -10.24
C ARG A 259 -3.64 -15.84 -8.83
N ILE A 260 -4.47 -14.83 -8.54
CA ILE A 260 -4.57 -14.24 -7.20
C ILE A 260 -5.06 -15.30 -6.20
N ALA A 261 -6.09 -16.08 -6.53
CA ALA A 261 -6.64 -17.12 -5.65
C ALA A 261 -5.59 -18.20 -5.31
N SER A 262 -4.90 -18.74 -6.32
CA SER A 262 -3.84 -19.73 -6.13
C SER A 262 -2.65 -19.17 -5.34
N PHE A 263 -2.28 -17.91 -5.57
CA PHE A 263 -1.26 -17.22 -4.80
C PHE A 263 -1.65 -17.08 -3.32
N MET A 264 -2.90 -16.68 -3.02
CA MET A 264 -3.39 -16.55 -1.65
C MET A 264 -3.40 -17.89 -0.91
N LEU A 265 -3.84 -18.96 -1.58
CA LEU A 265 -3.80 -20.31 -1.03
C LEU A 265 -2.36 -20.76 -0.73
N ARG A 266 -1.42 -20.50 -1.65
CA ARG A 266 0.01 -20.73 -1.46
C ARG A 266 0.58 -19.98 -0.25
N GLN A 267 0.24 -18.70 -0.09
CA GLN A 267 0.74 -17.88 1.03
C GLN A 267 0.16 -18.25 2.39
N SER A 268 -0.99 -18.93 2.42
CA SER A 268 -1.58 -19.38 3.68
C SER A 268 -0.65 -20.33 4.45
N LYS A 269 0.15 -21.14 3.73
CA LYS A 269 1.12 -22.10 4.28
C LYS A 269 0.53 -23.08 5.29
N VAL A 270 -0.75 -23.45 5.15
CA VAL A 270 -1.38 -24.47 5.99
C VAL A 270 -1.76 -25.71 5.18
N ASP A 271 -1.74 -26.88 5.83
CA ASP A 271 -2.12 -28.15 5.20
C ASP A 271 -3.53 -28.16 4.59
N ALA A 272 -4.47 -27.40 5.17
CA ALA A 272 -5.83 -27.29 4.65
C ALA A 272 -5.89 -26.69 3.22
N ALA A 273 -4.84 -26.01 2.75
CA ALA A 273 -4.78 -25.50 1.39
C ALA A 273 -4.39 -26.57 0.35
N VAL A 274 -3.79 -27.69 0.78
CA VAL A 274 -3.22 -28.71 -0.12
C VAL A 274 -4.27 -29.30 -1.08
N PRO A 275 -5.49 -29.66 -0.67
CA PRO A 275 -6.50 -30.18 -1.61
C PRO A 275 -6.86 -29.18 -2.71
N TYR A 276 -6.93 -27.89 -2.39
CA TYR A 276 -7.24 -26.84 -3.37
C TYR A 276 -6.07 -26.61 -4.32
N LEU A 277 -4.84 -26.56 -3.80
CA LEU A 277 -3.63 -26.47 -4.62
C LEU A 277 -3.46 -27.71 -5.51
N LYS A 278 -3.83 -28.91 -5.04
CA LYS A 278 -3.83 -30.13 -5.86
C LYS A 278 -4.73 -29.98 -7.08
N SER A 279 -5.91 -29.38 -6.93
CA SER A 279 -6.80 -29.09 -8.05
C SER A 279 -6.15 -28.15 -9.06
N ALA A 280 -5.54 -27.07 -8.57
CA ALA A 280 -4.85 -26.05 -9.36
C ALA A 280 -3.64 -26.57 -10.17
N LEU A 281 -3.10 -27.76 -9.87
CA LEU A 281 -2.10 -28.43 -10.72
C LEU A 281 -2.62 -28.76 -12.13
N ASN A 282 -3.93 -28.71 -12.35
CA ASN A 282 -4.57 -28.96 -13.65
C ASN A 282 -5.08 -27.68 -14.33
N ASP A 283 -4.79 -26.50 -13.78
CA ASP A 283 -5.25 -25.23 -14.38
C ASP A 283 -4.64 -25.03 -15.78
N SER A 284 -5.36 -24.36 -16.68
CA SER A 284 -4.84 -24.01 -18.00
C SER A 284 -3.72 -22.96 -17.94
N ASP A 285 -3.71 -22.12 -16.91
CA ASP A 285 -2.73 -21.04 -16.71
C ASP A 285 -1.47 -21.53 -15.99
N SER A 286 -0.28 -21.25 -16.55
CA SER A 286 0.99 -21.73 -16.02
C SER A 286 1.35 -21.12 -14.66
N GLU A 287 0.97 -19.88 -14.38
CA GLU A 287 1.25 -19.24 -13.10
C GLU A 287 0.38 -19.83 -11.98
N VAL A 288 -0.86 -20.21 -12.30
CA VAL A 288 -1.70 -20.97 -11.36
C VAL A 288 -1.07 -22.32 -11.02
N ARG A 289 -0.59 -23.07 -12.03
CA ARG A 289 0.11 -24.34 -11.80
C ARG A 289 1.41 -24.17 -11.03
N TYR A 290 2.17 -23.11 -11.30
CA TYR A 290 3.36 -22.75 -10.52
C TYR A 290 3.02 -22.50 -9.05
N ASN A 291 2.01 -21.69 -8.77
CA ASN A 291 1.56 -21.39 -7.41
C ASN A 291 1.14 -22.67 -6.66
N ALA A 292 0.48 -23.60 -7.35
CA ALA A 292 0.13 -24.91 -6.82
C ALA A 292 1.36 -25.74 -6.44
N VAL A 293 2.30 -25.95 -7.37
CA VAL A 293 3.53 -26.71 -7.15
C VAL A 293 4.34 -26.11 -6.00
N PHE A 294 4.62 -24.81 -6.06
CA PHE A 294 5.39 -24.13 -5.03
C PHE A 294 4.69 -24.19 -3.67
N GLY A 295 3.39 -23.96 -3.62
CA GLY A 295 2.61 -23.99 -2.39
C GLY A 295 2.61 -25.37 -1.73
N ILE A 296 2.36 -26.42 -2.50
CA ILE A 296 2.38 -27.80 -1.99
C ILE A 296 3.76 -28.13 -1.44
N ALA A 297 4.83 -27.80 -2.16
CA ALA A 297 6.20 -28.05 -1.74
C ALA A 297 6.56 -27.36 -0.43
N MET A 298 6.19 -26.10 -0.28
CA MET A 298 6.43 -25.34 0.95
C MET A 298 5.63 -25.90 2.13
N ILE A 299 4.37 -26.28 1.91
CA ILE A 299 3.50 -26.84 2.97
C ILE A 299 3.98 -28.22 3.40
N LYS A 300 4.39 -29.08 2.46
CA LYS A 300 4.91 -30.43 2.74
C LYS A 300 6.36 -30.45 3.22
N GLY A 301 7.03 -29.30 3.29
CA GLY A 301 8.41 -29.20 3.75
C GLY A 301 9.41 -29.83 2.79
N ASP A 302 9.14 -29.77 1.48
CA ASP A 302 9.96 -30.37 0.43
C ASP A 302 10.53 -29.31 -0.55
N PRO A 303 11.46 -28.46 -0.10
CA PRO A 303 11.93 -27.30 -0.88
C PRO A 303 12.67 -27.69 -2.17
N LYS A 304 13.16 -28.92 -2.32
CA LYS A 304 13.76 -29.39 -3.59
C LYS A 304 12.74 -29.45 -4.74
N HIS A 305 11.45 -29.52 -4.43
CA HIS A 305 10.36 -29.50 -5.40
C HIS A 305 9.56 -28.18 -5.37
N ALA A 306 10.17 -27.12 -4.82
CA ALA A 306 9.71 -25.72 -4.92
C ALA A 306 10.61 -24.96 -5.91
N PRO A 307 10.44 -25.15 -7.23
CA PRO A 307 11.29 -24.50 -8.23
C PRO A 307 11.14 -22.97 -8.23
N SER A 308 12.15 -22.26 -8.76
CA SER A 308 11.94 -20.89 -9.24
C SER A 308 11.01 -20.91 -10.47
N MET A 309 10.42 -19.76 -10.82
CA MET A 309 9.54 -19.67 -12.00
C MET A 309 10.27 -20.12 -13.29
N ASP A 310 11.53 -19.70 -13.47
CA ASP A 310 12.35 -20.08 -14.64
C ASP A 310 12.51 -21.61 -14.73
N LYS A 311 12.92 -22.25 -13.62
CA LYS A 311 13.08 -23.72 -13.55
C LYS A 311 11.76 -24.45 -13.72
N PHE A 312 10.67 -23.89 -13.20
CA PHE A 312 9.35 -24.46 -13.38
C PHE A 312 8.93 -24.43 -14.84
N THR A 313 9.23 -23.34 -15.55
CA THR A 313 8.87 -23.19 -16.97
C THR A 313 9.68 -24.13 -17.86
N GLU A 314 10.93 -24.42 -17.51
CA GLU A 314 11.77 -25.38 -18.23
C GLU A 314 11.25 -26.83 -18.15
N ASP A 315 10.74 -27.27 -16.99
CA ASP A 315 10.31 -28.66 -16.76
C ASP A 315 9.00 -28.76 -15.95
N GLU A 316 7.99 -28.03 -16.43
CA GLU A 316 6.72 -27.88 -15.74
C GLU A 316 6.04 -29.22 -15.44
N GLN A 317 6.05 -30.14 -16.40
CA GLN A 317 5.39 -31.44 -16.28
C GLN A 317 6.09 -32.36 -15.29
N ALA A 318 7.41 -32.28 -15.11
CA ALA A 318 8.09 -33.09 -14.09
C ALA A 318 7.66 -32.68 -12.67
N TYR A 319 7.59 -31.38 -12.37
CA TYR A 319 7.15 -30.91 -11.05
C TYR A 319 5.68 -31.22 -10.79
N ILE A 320 4.81 -31.01 -11.79
CA ILE A 320 3.39 -31.35 -11.69
C ILE A 320 3.21 -32.87 -11.51
N GLY A 321 3.90 -33.67 -12.31
CA GLY A 321 3.86 -35.13 -12.26
C GLY A 321 4.33 -35.68 -10.91
N TYR A 322 5.42 -35.12 -10.37
CA TYR A 322 5.88 -35.43 -9.02
C TYR A 322 4.77 -35.22 -8.00
N TRP A 323 4.21 -34.00 -7.90
CA TRP A 323 3.20 -33.70 -6.89
C TRP A 323 1.89 -34.46 -7.07
N LYS A 324 1.48 -34.76 -8.31
CA LYS A 324 0.34 -35.65 -8.59
C LYS A 324 0.54 -37.08 -8.09
N SER A 325 1.79 -37.58 -8.06
CA SER A 325 2.10 -38.93 -7.55
C SER A 325 2.13 -39.03 -6.03
N GLN A 326 2.32 -37.90 -5.33
CA GLN A 326 2.49 -37.84 -3.87
C GLN A 326 1.18 -37.52 -3.11
N LEU A 327 0.12 -37.12 -3.81
CA LEU A 327 -1.14 -36.63 -3.24
C LEU A 327 -2.34 -37.47 -3.66
#